data_AF-A0AAD9NPV8-F1
#
_entry.id   AF-A0AAD9NPV8-F1
#
_cell.length_a   1.000
_cell.length_b   1.000
_cell.length_c   1.000
_cell.angle_alpha   90.00
_cell.angle_beta   90.00
_cell.angle_gamma   90.00
#
_symmetry.space_group_name_H-M   'P 1'
#
loop_
_entity.id
_entity.type
_entity.pdbx_description
1 polymer ?
#
loop_
_entity_poly.entity_id
_entity_poly.type
_entity_poly.pdbx_seq_one_letter_code
_entity_poly.pdbx_strand_id
1 'polypeptide(L)'
;MYTNQWEEGDKAPYGDATKEWMLKHIAQLKPIFTEFEDVIDVVNAGFIGVWGEWYYTTYFGDPTAGDSDELTAQNVADRKEILDALLAAIPNSISVQIRYPHQKIRFYDSVPTTEAEMKQKNRKARSVYANSRQYLDTPSVHLTDLCPLTGHHNDCFLASSLDRGTYVNRSVEYPYMKDDTKYTVMGGETCALSEDEPLDRYKCPTATKELKELHFSYLNQDYHEGVIKSWKDDGCFDVIHRHLGYRLVLKKAILPNTLEQGGKFCFRLELENVGYAAPYKQKTLNIMLRHKTSGDLRSAGLDYDLKTWLPGNTITVDTSAYIPSDLPTGTYEVLLAIKDKLASAHSDYNILLANDNNVPERKKGLNNLKHDLTVRVAGTAGDSSCPVLTAVDAQPESKYDRISKAGETTTPQGGGSITVLVNYSAFLLVVLVSLLTAI
;
A
#
# COMPACT_ATOMS: atom_id res chain seq x y z
N MET A 1 -24.31 0.70 -22.30
CA MET A 1 -24.29 2.02 -21.63
C MET A 1 -24.39 1.69 -20.17
N TYR A 2 -23.43 2.09 -19.33
CA TYR A 2 -23.53 1.86 -17.89
C TYR A 2 -24.64 2.77 -17.37
N THR A 3 -25.66 2.19 -16.75
CA THR A 3 -26.78 2.95 -16.17
C THR A 3 -26.78 2.73 -14.66
N ASN A 4 -26.70 3.82 -13.89
CA ASN A 4 -26.75 3.78 -12.42
C ASN A 4 -28.18 3.79 -11.87
N GLN A 5 -29.19 3.45 -12.66
CA GLN A 5 -30.61 3.54 -12.27
C GLN A 5 -31.12 2.31 -11.50
N TRP A 6 -30.26 1.69 -10.69
CA TRP A 6 -30.66 0.55 -9.88
C TRP A 6 -31.25 1.02 -8.54
N GLU A 7 -32.38 0.45 -8.15
CA GLU A 7 -32.99 0.59 -6.84
C GLU A 7 -32.95 -0.74 -6.06
N GLU A 8 -32.93 -0.66 -4.73
CA GLU A 8 -32.90 -1.84 -3.87
C GLU A 8 -34.12 -2.75 -4.12
N GLY A 9 -33.86 -3.97 -4.58
CA GLY A 9 -34.89 -4.96 -4.95
C GLY A 9 -35.09 -5.17 -6.45
N ASP A 10 -34.40 -4.40 -7.30
CA ASP A 10 -34.37 -4.63 -8.74
C ASP A 10 -33.83 -6.01 -9.08
N LYS A 11 -34.31 -6.58 -10.19
CA LYS A 11 -33.88 -7.88 -10.72
C LYS A 11 -33.22 -7.69 -12.09
N ALA A 12 -32.36 -8.63 -12.46
CA ALA A 12 -31.74 -8.65 -13.78
C ALA A 12 -32.77 -8.40 -14.91
N PRO A 13 -32.42 -7.64 -15.97
CA PRO A 13 -31.08 -7.11 -16.26
C PRO A 13 -30.73 -5.83 -15.49
N TYR A 14 -29.49 -5.76 -14.98
CA TYR A 14 -28.97 -4.71 -14.10
C TYR A 14 -28.27 -3.55 -14.81
N GLY A 15 -28.24 -3.53 -16.15
CA GLY A 15 -27.65 -2.42 -16.92
C GLY A 15 -26.11 -2.37 -16.95
N ASP A 16 -25.44 -3.41 -16.44
CA ASP A 16 -24.00 -3.59 -16.59
C ASP A 16 -23.59 -3.85 -18.06
N ALA A 17 -22.35 -3.55 -18.44
CA ALA A 17 -21.89 -3.73 -19.81
C ALA A 17 -21.65 -5.20 -20.18
N THR A 18 -21.66 -5.53 -21.48
CA THR A 18 -21.21 -6.87 -21.91
C THR A 18 -19.69 -7.00 -21.76
N LYS A 19 -19.18 -8.24 -21.70
CA LYS A 19 -17.73 -8.52 -21.67
C LYS A 19 -16.96 -7.82 -22.78
N GLU A 20 -17.49 -7.82 -24.01
CA GLU A 20 -16.86 -7.15 -25.15
C GLU A 20 -16.67 -5.65 -24.92
N TRP A 21 -17.68 -4.98 -24.35
CA TRP A 21 -17.59 -3.54 -24.04
C TRP A 21 -16.63 -3.28 -22.88
N MET A 22 -16.64 -4.10 -21.82
CA MET A 22 -15.69 -3.96 -20.72
C MET A 22 -14.24 -4.08 -21.20
N LEU A 23 -13.93 -5.07 -22.04
CA LEU A 23 -12.59 -5.24 -22.63
C LEU A 23 -12.18 -4.03 -23.49
N LYS A 24 -13.11 -3.46 -24.27
CA LYS A 24 -12.86 -2.22 -25.03
C LYS A 24 -12.55 -1.04 -24.11
N HIS A 25 -13.29 -0.88 -23.00
CA HIS A 25 -13.06 0.20 -22.05
C HIS A 25 -11.73 0.05 -21.31
N ILE A 26 -11.37 -1.17 -20.89
CA ILE A 26 -10.04 -1.45 -20.32
C ILE A 26 -8.93 -1.05 -21.32
N ALA A 27 -9.08 -1.39 -22.60
CA ALA A 27 -8.12 -0.99 -23.62
C ALA A 27 -8.05 0.54 -23.83
N GLN A 28 -9.17 1.26 -23.70
CA GLN A 28 -9.21 2.72 -23.75
C GLN A 28 -8.52 3.39 -22.55
N LEU A 29 -8.56 2.77 -21.38
CA LEU A 29 -7.94 3.28 -20.15
C LEU A 29 -6.44 3.01 -20.06
N LYS A 30 -5.93 1.98 -20.76
CA LYS A 30 -4.50 1.64 -20.82
C LYS A 30 -3.56 2.84 -20.99
N PRO A 31 -3.72 3.74 -22.00
CA PRO A 31 -2.82 4.89 -22.14
C PRO A 31 -2.86 5.84 -20.93
N ILE A 32 -4.01 5.97 -20.25
CA ILE A 32 -4.16 6.80 -19.05
C ILE A 32 -3.40 6.19 -17.88
N PHE A 33 -3.52 4.88 -17.67
CA PHE A 33 -2.76 4.19 -16.62
C PHE A 33 -1.25 4.32 -16.80
N THR A 34 -0.77 4.28 -18.04
CA THR A 34 0.64 4.50 -18.36
C THR A 34 1.07 5.96 -18.17
N GLU A 35 0.25 6.92 -18.60
CA GLU A 35 0.56 8.35 -18.50
C GLU A 35 0.68 8.81 -17.04
N PHE A 36 -0.15 8.27 -16.16
CA PHE A 36 -0.23 8.67 -14.75
C PHE A 36 0.31 7.60 -13.77
N GLU A 37 1.21 6.73 -14.25
CA GLU A 37 1.76 5.61 -13.47
C GLU A 37 2.43 6.05 -12.15
N ASP A 38 3.03 7.24 -12.16
CA ASP A 38 3.75 7.84 -11.04
C ASP A 38 2.83 8.37 -9.93
N VAL A 39 1.58 8.71 -10.25
CA VAL A 39 0.61 9.29 -9.30
C VAL A 39 -0.55 8.35 -8.95
N ILE A 40 -0.89 7.40 -9.80
CA ILE A 40 -1.94 6.41 -9.51
C ILE A 40 -1.40 5.45 -8.46
N ASP A 41 -2.06 5.42 -7.31
CA ASP A 41 -1.63 4.56 -6.23
C ASP A 41 -2.11 3.11 -6.41
N VAL A 42 -3.42 2.95 -6.67
CA VAL A 42 -4.09 1.66 -6.87
C VAL A 42 -5.34 1.85 -7.72
N VAL A 43 -5.74 0.80 -8.44
CA VAL A 43 -6.95 0.76 -9.27
C VAL A 43 -7.94 -0.23 -8.65
N ASN A 44 -9.16 0.20 -8.32
CA ASN A 44 -10.21 -0.76 -7.99
C ASN A 44 -10.72 -1.44 -9.27
N ALA A 45 -10.93 -2.76 -9.22
CA ALA A 45 -11.25 -3.54 -10.41
C ALA A 45 -12.53 -3.06 -11.12
N GLY A 46 -13.55 -2.60 -10.40
CA GLY A 46 -14.52 -1.59 -10.88
C GLY A 46 -15.42 -1.87 -12.10
N PHE A 47 -15.24 -2.95 -12.86
CA PHE A 47 -15.93 -3.14 -14.13
C PHE A 47 -17.24 -3.93 -14.02
N ILE A 48 -17.31 -4.94 -13.16
CA ILE A 48 -18.41 -5.91 -13.15
C ILE A 48 -19.50 -5.45 -12.18
N GLY A 49 -20.75 -5.42 -12.66
CA GLY A 49 -21.92 -5.13 -11.83
C GLY A 49 -22.35 -3.66 -11.77
N VAL A 50 -23.50 -3.41 -11.14
CA VAL A 50 -24.17 -2.09 -11.06
C VAL A 50 -23.26 -0.96 -10.53
N TRP A 51 -22.35 -1.29 -9.59
CA TRP A 51 -21.41 -0.32 -8.99
C TRP A 51 -19.95 -0.65 -9.24
N GLY A 52 -19.67 -1.65 -10.09
CA GLY A 52 -18.31 -2.13 -10.29
C GLY A 52 -17.75 -2.98 -9.14
N GLU A 53 -18.60 -3.40 -8.21
CA GLU A 53 -18.26 -4.19 -7.02
C GLU A 53 -18.20 -5.71 -7.27
N TRP A 54 -18.37 -6.13 -8.52
CA TRP A 54 -18.39 -7.54 -8.93
C TRP A 54 -19.62 -8.30 -8.39
N TYR A 55 -20.70 -7.56 -8.18
CA TYR A 55 -22.00 -7.99 -7.65
C TYR A 55 -23.15 -7.35 -8.46
N TYR A 56 -24.36 -7.93 -8.44
CA TYR A 56 -25.50 -7.52 -9.28
C TYR A 56 -25.13 -7.37 -10.77
N THR A 57 -24.97 -8.49 -11.48
CA THR A 57 -24.53 -8.49 -12.90
C THR A 57 -25.41 -9.38 -13.77
N THR A 58 -25.73 -8.87 -14.96
CA THR A 58 -26.52 -9.57 -15.98
C THR A 58 -25.67 -10.59 -16.73
N TYR A 59 -24.40 -10.26 -17.00
CA TYR A 59 -23.56 -11.00 -17.93
C TYR A 59 -22.54 -11.93 -17.26
N PHE A 60 -22.23 -11.72 -15.98
CA PHE A 60 -21.13 -12.42 -15.29
C PHE A 60 -21.61 -13.34 -14.16
N GLY A 61 -22.88 -13.75 -14.19
CA GLY A 61 -23.51 -14.64 -13.20
C GLY A 61 -24.01 -13.87 -11.98
N ASP A 62 -25.23 -14.18 -11.53
CA ASP A 62 -25.92 -13.47 -10.44
C ASP A 62 -25.78 -14.21 -9.10
N PRO A 63 -24.93 -13.73 -8.17
CA PRO A 63 -24.80 -14.31 -6.83
C PRO A 63 -26.01 -14.03 -5.91
N THR A 64 -27.05 -13.33 -6.39
CA THR A 64 -28.24 -12.98 -5.60
C THR A 64 -29.42 -13.94 -5.79
N ALA A 65 -29.29 -14.91 -6.70
CA ALA A 65 -30.34 -15.85 -7.08
C ALA A 65 -30.58 -17.00 -6.06
N GLY A 66 -30.20 -16.81 -4.80
CA GLY A 66 -30.23 -17.80 -3.72
C GLY A 66 -28.87 -17.89 -3.04
N ASP A 67 -28.80 -18.47 -1.83
CA ASP A 67 -27.59 -18.68 -1.01
C ASP A 67 -26.47 -19.52 -1.67
N SER A 68 -26.45 -19.65 -3.00
CA SER A 68 -25.40 -20.35 -3.73
C SER A 68 -24.67 -19.40 -4.68
N ASP A 69 -23.37 -19.24 -4.43
CA ASP A 69 -22.34 -18.71 -5.32
C ASP A 69 -22.14 -19.59 -6.58
N GLU A 70 -23.25 -20.06 -7.19
CA GLU A 70 -23.26 -20.94 -8.35
C GLU A 70 -22.93 -20.18 -9.64
N LEU A 71 -21.71 -19.63 -9.69
CA LEU A 71 -21.11 -19.19 -10.93
C LEU A 71 -20.81 -20.42 -11.79
N THR A 72 -21.31 -20.40 -13.02
CA THR A 72 -20.89 -21.40 -14.01
C THR A 72 -19.39 -21.28 -14.28
N ALA A 73 -18.77 -22.35 -14.78
CA ALA A 73 -17.36 -22.30 -15.22
C ALA A 73 -17.10 -21.16 -16.22
N GLN A 74 -18.06 -20.85 -17.08
CA GLN A 74 -17.95 -19.73 -18.02
C GLN A 74 -18.00 -18.38 -17.30
N ASN A 75 -18.87 -18.19 -16.31
CA ASN A 75 -18.89 -16.95 -15.53
C ASN A 75 -17.57 -16.72 -14.79
N VAL A 76 -17.00 -17.78 -14.21
CA VAL A 76 -15.68 -17.72 -13.57
C VAL A 76 -14.59 -17.34 -14.59
N ALA A 77 -14.59 -17.96 -15.77
CA ALA A 77 -13.64 -17.66 -16.83
C ALA A 77 -13.76 -16.21 -17.33
N ASP A 78 -14.99 -15.72 -17.54
CA ASP A 78 -15.25 -14.36 -18.01
C ASP A 78 -14.85 -13.30 -16.98
N ARG A 79 -15.15 -13.53 -15.70
CA ARG A 79 -14.71 -12.65 -14.59
C ARG A 79 -13.18 -12.59 -14.52
N LYS A 80 -12.51 -13.74 -14.64
CA LYS A 80 -11.05 -13.80 -14.66
C LYS A 80 -10.46 -13.06 -15.87
N GLU A 81 -11.06 -13.22 -17.05
CA GLU A 81 -10.60 -12.54 -18.27
C GLU A 81 -10.66 -11.01 -18.13
N ILE A 82 -11.69 -10.45 -17.48
CA ILE A 82 -11.76 -9.02 -17.19
C ILE A 82 -10.63 -8.58 -16.25
N LEU A 83 -10.36 -9.33 -15.18
CA LEU A 83 -9.27 -9.01 -14.24
C LEU A 83 -7.90 -9.09 -14.92
N ASP A 84 -7.65 -10.17 -15.67
CA ASP A 84 -6.39 -10.35 -16.41
C ASP A 84 -6.20 -9.25 -17.45
N ALA A 85 -7.26 -8.84 -18.15
CA ALA A 85 -7.20 -7.75 -19.11
C ALA A 85 -6.87 -6.41 -18.44
N LEU A 86 -7.46 -6.13 -17.27
CA LEU A 86 -7.13 -4.92 -16.49
C LEU A 86 -5.68 -4.94 -16.01
N LEU A 87 -5.23 -6.07 -15.45
CA LEU A 87 -3.85 -6.26 -15.01
C LEU A 87 -2.85 -6.12 -16.17
N ALA A 88 -3.20 -6.54 -17.38
CA ALA A 88 -2.38 -6.36 -18.59
C ALA A 88 -2.46 -4.93 -19.18
N ALA A 89 -3.46 -4.14 -18.77
CA ALA A 89 -3.62 -2.75 -19.17
C ALA A 89 -2.87 -1.78 -18.26
N ILE A 90 -2.77 -2.08 -16.96
CA ILE A 90 -2.00 -1.26 -16.02
C ILE A 90 -0.50 -1.57 -16.08
N PRO A 91 0.37 -0.59 -15.80
CA PRO A 91 1.77 -0.85 -15.54
C PRO A 91 2.00 -1.70 -14.27
N ASN A 92 3.09 -2.48 -14.24
CA ASN A 92 3.42 -3.39 -13.13
C ASN A 92 3.74 -2.67 -11.80
N SER A 93 3.87 -1.34 -11.79
CA SER A 93 4.03 -0.55 -10.56
C SER A 93 2.69 -0.19 -9.89
N ILE A 94 1.57 -0.46 -10.55
CA ILE A 94 0.21 -0.24 -10.05
C ILE A 94 -0.38 -1.61 -9.67
N SER A 95 -1.18 -1.63 -8.61
CA SER A 95 -1.95 -2.81 -8.22
C SER A 95 -3.43 -2.63 -8.55
N VAL A 96 -4.13 -3.74 -8.75
CA VAL A 96 -5.60 -3.79 -8.83
C VAL A 96 -6.15 -4.30 -7.51
N GLN A 97 -7.22 -3.74 -6.98
CA GLN A 97 -7.94 -4.31 -5.84
C GLN A 97 -9.26 -4.95 -6.26
N ILE A 98 -9.57 -6.10 -5.66
CA ILE A 98 -10.87 -6.76 -5.81
C ILE A 98 -11.59 -6.83 -4.46
N ARG A 99 -12.93 -6.86 -4.50
CA ARG A 99 -13.74 -6.95 -3.28
C ARG A 99 -13.65 -8.31 -2.60
N TYR A 100 -13.77 -9.38 -3.38
CA TYR A 100 -14.04 -10.71 -2.87
C TYR A 100 -12.76 -11.58 -2.78
N PRO A 101 -12.29 -11.94 -1.57
CA PRO A 101 -11.08 -12.75 -1.42
C PRO A 101 -11.19 -14.13 -2.07
N HIS A 102 -12.35 -14.79 -1.99
CA HIS A 102 -12.58 -16.07 -2.66
C HIS A 102 -12.39 -16.01 -4.18
N GLN A 103 -12.60 -14.85 -4.82
CA GLN A 103 -12.36 -14.70 -6.27
C GLN A 103 -10.86 -14.68 -6.57
N LYS A 104 -10.06 -13.95 -5.79
CA LYS A 104 -8.59 -13.97 -5.91
C LYS A 104 -8.07 -15.39 -5.72
N ILE A 105 -8.53 -16.06 -4.65
CA ILE A 105 -8.20 -17.45 -4.35
C ILE A 105 -8.55 -18.34 -5.55
N ARG A 106 -9.77 -18.23 -6.09
CA ARG A 106 -10.24 -19.03 -7.24
C ARG A 106 -9.44 -18.79 -8.52
N PHE A 107 -9.01 -17.55 -8.78
CA PHE A 107 -8.38 -17.17 -10.05
C PHE A 107 -6.89 -17.47 -10.12
N TYR A 108 -6.16 -17.24 -9.03
CA TYR A 108 -4.71 -17.21 -9.06
C TYR A 108 -4.05 -18.19 -8.10
N ASP A 109 -4.74 -18.56 -7.03
CA ASP A 109 -4.23 -19.57 -6.13
C ASP A 109 -4.79 -20.93 -6.57
N SER A 110 -3.94 -21.93 -6.73
CA SER A 110 -4.36 -23.31 -7.08
C SER A 110 -5.09 -24.01 -5.92
N VAL A 111 -5.80 -23.23 -5.09
CA VAL A 111 -6.60 -23.67 -3.96
C VAL A 111 -7.88 -24.29 -4.53
N PRO A 112 -8.13 -25.58 -4.27
CA PRO A 112 -9.33 -26.26 -4.75
C PRO A 112 -10.59 -25.59 -4.21
N THR A 113 -11.62 -25.49 -5.05
CA THR A 113 -12.79 -24.62 -4.87
C THR A 113 -14.04 -25.36 -4.37
N THR A 114 -13.92 -26.35 -3.49
CA THR A 114 -15.11 -26.94 -2.82
C THR A 114 -15.06 -26.85 -1.30
N GLU A 115 -16.25 -26.65 -0.69
CA GLU A 115 -16.46 -26.51 0.76
C GLU A 115 -15.92 -27.72 1.57
N ALA A 116 -15.89 -28.91 0.96
CA ALA A 116 -15.33 -30.13 1.54
C ALA A 116 -13.79 -30.16 1.53
N GLU A 117 -13.14 -29.57 0.53
CA GLU A 117 -11.68 -29.55 0.38
C GLU A 117 -11.02 -28.54 1.32
N MET A 118 -11.74 -27.46 1.68
CA MET A 118 -11.31 -26.46 2.66
C MET A 118 -11.03 -27.05 4.06
N LYS A 119 -11.73 -28.11 4.47
CA LYS A 119 -11.56 -28.75 5.79
C LYS A 119 -10.33 -29.64 5.90
N GLN A 120 -9.73 -30.09 4.79
CA GLN A 120 -8.79 -31.23 4.84
C GLN A 120 -7.30 -30.88 4.74
N LYS A 121 -6.86 -29.72 4.24
CA LYS A 121 -5.42 -29.54 3.92
C LYS A 121 -4.77 -28.19 4.25
N ASN A 122 -4.99 -27.70 5.47
CA ASN A 122 -4.23 -26.60 6.10
C ASN A 122 -2.74 -26.90 6.43
N ARG A 123 -2.03 -27.73 5.64
CA ARG A 123 -0.60 -28.05 5.89
C ARG A 123 0.36 -27.86 4.70
N LYS A 124 -0.07 -27.40 3.52
CA LYS A 124 0.82 -27.25 2.35
C LYS A 124 0.88 -25.85 1.69
N ALA A 125 0.35 -24.81 2.32
CA ALA A 125 0.45 -23.43 1.81
C ALA A 125 1.81 -22.74 2.08
N ARG A 126 2.81 -23.42 2.64
CA ARG A 126 4.12 -22.82 2.99
C ARG A 126 5.18 -22.88 1.88
N SER A 127 5.03 -23.68 0.83
CA SER A 127 6.13 -23.90 -0.14
C SER A 127 6.04 -23.09 -1.44
N VAL A 128 4.97 -22.32 -1.68
CA VAL A 128 4.86 -21.47 -2.89
C VAL A 128 5.36 -20.04 -2.62
N TYR A 129 5.21 -19.55 -1.38
CA TYR A 129 5.62 -18.20 -0.97
C TYR A 129 7.12 -17.99 -0.74
N ALA A 130 7.93 -19.06 -0.72
CA ALA A 130 9.38 -18.92 -0.53
C ALA A 130 10.07 -18.32 -1.78
N ASN A 131 9.46 -18.44 -2.95
CA ASN A 131 10.04 -17.93 -4.18
C ASN A 131 9.60 -16.48 -4.48
N SER A 132 8.49 -15.96 -3.92
CA SER A 132 7.97 -14.60 -4.23
C SER A 132 8.97 -13.46 -3.96
N ARG A 133 10.01 -13.70 -3.15
CA ARG A 133 11.13 -12.77 -2.93
C ARG A 133 11.98 -12.47 -4.17
N GLN A 134 11.92 -13.30 -5.21
CA GLN A 134 12.72 -13.13 -6.42
C GLN A 134 12.00 -12.37 -7.55
N TYR A 135 10.72 -12.00 -7.37
CA TYR A 135 9.83 -11.64 -8.48
C TYR A 135 9.73 -10.15 -8.80
N LEU A 136 10.47 -9.29 -8.09
CA LEU A 136 10.41 -7.83 -8.31
C LEU A 136 11.30 -7.31 -9.45
N ASP A 137 12.01 -8.17 -10.19
CA ASP A 137 12.97 -7.77 -11.24
C ASP A 137 12.86 -8.53 -12.59
N THR A 138 11.82 -9.34 -12.84
CA THR A 138 11.73 -10.17 -14.07
C THR A 138 10.70 -9.64 -15.10
N PRO A 139 11.08 -9.38 -16.38
CA PRO A 139 10.18 -8.82 -17.40
C PRO A 139 9.15 -9.78 -18.05
N SER A 140 8.99 -11.01 -17.57
CA SER A 140 8.13 -12.01 -18.21
C SER A 140 6.96 -12.37 -17.28
N VAL A 141 5.75 -11.89 -17.61
CA VAL A 141 4.52 -12.17 -16.86
C VAL A 141 3.98 -13.55 -17.24
N HIS A 142 4.18 -14.56 -16.39
CA HIS A 142 3.32 -15.74 -16.36
C HIS A 142 2.05 -15.45 -15.55
N LEU A 143 0.94 -16.14 -15.84
CA LEU A 143 -0.36 -15.94 -15.18
C LEU A 143 -0.36 -16.21 -13.67
N THR A 144 0.65 -16.90 -13.13
CA THR A 144 0.92 -17.05 -11.69
C THR A 144 1.59 -15.82 -11.07
N ASP A 145 2.12 -14.91 -11.89
CA ASP A 145 2.88 -13.72 -11.49
C ASP A 145 1.99 -12.48 -11.29
N LEU A 146 0.68 -12.61 -11.54
CA LEU A 146 -0.34 -11.56 -11.39
C LEU A 146 -0.94 -11.48 -9.97
N CYS A 147 -0.82 -12.55 -9.18
CA CYS A 147 -1.34 -12.63 -7.82
C CYS A 147 -0.80 -11.51 -6.89
N PRO A 148 0.50 -11.14 -6.94
CA PRO A 148 1.04 -10.05 -6.13
C PRO A 148 0.55 -8.65 -6.53
N LEU A 149 0.08 -8.45 -7.78
CA LEU A 149 -0.49 -7.19 -8.25
C LEU A 149 -1.98 -7.07 -7.98
N THR A 150 -2.62 -8.13 -7.47
CA THR A 150 -4.03 -8.14 -7.10
C THR A 150 -4.15 -7.99 -5.57
N GLY A 151 -4.49 -6.81 -5.08
CA GLY A 151 -4.83 -6.53 -3.69
C GLY A 151 -6.31 -6.72 -3.37
N HIS A 152 -6.70 -6.27 -2.18
CA HIS A 152 -8.05 -6.43 -1.64
C HIS A 152 -8.68 -5.09 -1.28
N HIS A 153 -9.98 -4.99 -1.52
CA HIS A 153 -10.83 -3.90 -1.08
C HIS A 153 -11.95 -4.47 -0.21
N ASN A 154 -12.03 -4.10 1.08
CA ASN A 154 -13.18 -4.50 1.91
C ASN A 154 -14.24 -3.41 1.83
N ASP A 155 -15.25 -3.68 1.01
CA ASP A 155 -16.46 -2.90 0.91
C ASP A 155 -17.40 -3.35 2.03
N CYS A 156 -17.74 -2.44 2.94
CA CYS A 156 -18.43 -2.70 4.22
C CYS A 156 -17.59 -3.28 5.38
N PHE A 157 -16.36 -2.81 5.56
CA PHE A 157 -15.50 -3.20 6.68
C PHE A 157 -16.19 -3.00 8.04
N LEU A 158 -16.24 -4.08 8.84
CA LEU A 158 -16.85 -4.22 10.16
C LEU A 158 -18.39 -4.18 10.22
N ALA A 159 -19.09 -4.13 9.08
CA ALA A 159 -20.54 -3.93 9.07
C ALA A 159 -21.37 -5.13 9.55
N SER A 160 -20.84 -6.36 9.43
CA SER A 160 -21.50 -7.60 9.89
C SER A 160 -20.46 -8.70 10.10
N SER A 161 -20.82 -9.91 10.53
CA SER A 161 -19.84 -11.01 10.64
C SER A 161 -19.15 -11.39 9.32
N LEU A 162 -19.72 -10.99 8.17
CA LEU A 162 -19.21 -11.28 6.83
C LEU A 162 -18.87 -10.01 6.02
N ASP A 163 -18.91 -8.82 6.64
CA ASP A 163 -18.69 -7.54 5.95
C ASP A 163 -19.59 -7.39 4.72
N ARG A 164 -20.90 -7.62 4.92
CA ARG A 164 -21.94 -7.63 3.86
C ARG A 164 -21.52 -8.39 2.61
N GLY A 165 -21.10 -9.64 2.81
CA GLY A 165 -20.78 -10.55 1.71
C GLY A 165 -19.38 -10.39 1.14
N THR A 166 -18.56 -9.42 1.60
CA THR A 166 -17.12 -9.43 1.29
C THR A 166 -16.50 -10.79 1.63
N TYR A 167 -16.93 -11.41 2.73
CA TYR A 167 -16.62 -12.80 3.05
C TYR A 167 -17.80 -13.73 2.73
N VAL A 168 -17.51 -14.85 2.09
CA VAL A 168 -18.42 -16.01 1.99
C VAL A 168 -18.18 -16.94 3.17
N ASN A 169 -16.91 -17.19 3.50
CA ASN A 169 -16.49 -17.96 4.66
C ASN A 169 -15.30 -17.27 5.33
N ARG A 170 -15.61 -16.39 6.27
CA ARG A 170 -14.62 -15.62 7.03
C ARG A 170 -13.58 -16.48 7.74
N SER A 171 -13.93 -17.70 8.17
CA SER A 171 -12.97 -18.60 8.85
C SER A 171 -11.83 -19.07 7.94
N VAL A 172 -12.03 -18.95 6.62
CA VAL A 172 -11.08 -19.31 5.56
C VAL A 172 -10.41 -18.06 4.99
N GLU A 173 -11.22 -17.09 4.59
CA GLU A 173 -10.78 -15.94 3.82
C GLU A 173 -10.03 -14.92 4.69
N TYR A 174 -10.43 -14.73 5.95
CA TYR A 174 -9.76 -13.76 6.83
C TYR A 174 -8.30 -14.17 7.15
N PRO A 175 -8.00 -15.44 7.52
CA PRO A 175 -6.61 -15.89 7.65
C PRO A 175 -5.81 -15.78 6.35
N TYR A 176 -6.42 -16.07 5.20
CA TYR A 176 -5.78 -15.90 3.89
C TYR A 176 -5.39 -14.44 3.64
N MET A 177 -6.33 -13.51 3.81
CA MET A 177 -6.07 -12.08 3.64
C MET A 177 -5.00 -11.58 4.62
N LYS A 178 -5.03 -12.00 5.88
CA LYS A 178 -4.02 -11.65 6.89
C LYS A 178 -2.60 -12.03 6.45
N ASP A 179 -2.43 -13.11 5.70
CA ASP A 179 -1.13 -13.50 5.15
C ASP A 179 -0.80 -12.81 3.82
N ASP A 180 -1.78 -12.63 2.94
CA ASP A 180 -1.59 -12.03 1.61
C ASP A 180 -1.34 -10.51 1.68
N THR A 181 -2.11 -9.79 2.49
CA THR A 181 -2.04 -8.32 2.67
C THR A 181 -0.72 -7.82 3.28
N LYS A 182 0.16 -8.73 3.72
CA LYS A 182 1.55 -8.38 4.05
C LYS A 182 2.31 -7.85 2.83
N TYR A 183 1.90 -8.27 1.64
CA TYR A 183 2.60 -8.02 0.38
C TYR A 183 1.73 -7.36 -0.68
N THR A 184 0.41 -7.37 -0.49
CA THR A 184 -0.56 -6.76 -1.40
C THR A 184 -1.24 -5.57 -0.74
N VAL A 185 -1.68 -4.61 -1.55
CA VAL A 185 -2.41 -3.44 -1.05
C VAL A 185 -3.77 -3.86 -0.48
N MET A 186 -4.06 -3.40 0.74
CA MET A 186 -5.36 -3.54 1.39
C MET A 186 -5.98 -2.17 1.61
N GLY A 187 -7.25 -2.03 1.25
CA GLY A 187 -8.03 -0.84 1.53
C GLY A 187 -9.50 -1.18 1.65
N GLY A 188 -10.35 -0.18 1.69
CA GLY A 188 -11.79 -0.42 1.81
C GLY A 188 -12.54 0.79 2.35
N GLU A 189 -13.76 0.52 2.79
CA GLU A 189 -14.65 1.49 3.39
C GLU A 189 -15.60 0.88 4.40
N THR A 190 -16.14 1.71 5.27
CA THR A 190 -17.23 1.35 6.18
C THR A 190 -18.55 1.76 5.55
N CYS A 191 -19.60 0.93 5.63
CA CYS A 191 -20.87 1.23 4.96
C CYS A 191 -22.09 1.27 5.89
N ALA A 192 -21.96 0.77 7.12
CA ALA A 192 -23.06 0.72 8.08
C ALA A 192 -22.49 0.67 9.51
N LEU A 193 -23.25 1.19 10.48
CA LEU A 193 -23.17 0.67 11.85
C LEU A 193 -23.61 -0.80 11.82
N SER A 194 -23.13 -1.65 12.73
CA SER A 194 -23.41 -3.09 12.65
C SER A 194 -24.91 -3.35 12.51
N GLU A 195 -25.34 -4.00 11.43
CA GLU A 195 -26.77 -4.33 11.23
C GLU A 195 -27.10 -5.78 11.63
N ASP A 196 -26.07 -6.60 11.87
CA ASP A 196 -26.19 -7.97 12.38
C ASP A 196 -25.33 -8.17 13.64
N GLU A 197 -25.68 -9.17 14.46
CA GLU A 197 -24.87 -9.56 15.63
C GLU A 197 -23.47 -10.06 15.20
N PRO A 198 -22.38 -9.65 15.89
CA PRO A 198 -22.38 -8.80 17.06
C PRO A 198 -22.50 -7.30 16.74
N LEU A 199 -23.48 -6.64 17.35
CA LEU A 199 -23.89 -5.23 17.10
C LEU A 199 -22.79 -4.17 17.27
N ASP A 200 -21.61 -4.55 17.76
CA ASP A 200 -20.51 -3.67 18.16
C ASP A 200 -19.21 -3.95 17.41
N ARG A 201 -19.21 -4.77 16.34
CA ARG A 201 -17.96 -5.10 15.61
C ARG A 201 -17.25 -3.87 15.05
N TYR A 202 -17.97 -2.82 14.68
CA TYR A 202 -17.39 -1.56 14.20
C TYR A 202 -16.63 -0.77 15.26
N LYS A 203 -16.77 -1.08 16.56
CA LYS A 203 -16.13 -0.30 17.64
C LYS A 203 -14.61 -0.48 17.71
N CYS A 204 -13.95 0.45 18.39
CA CYS A 204 -12.50 0.58 18.44
C CYS A 204 -11.69 -0.70 18.72
N PRO A 205 -12.06 -1.58 19.68
CA PRO A 205 -11.26 -2.77 19.98
C PRO A 205 -11.10 -3.69 18.77
N THR A 206 -12.18 -3.90 18.01
CA THR A 206 -12.14 -4.74 16.83
C THR A 206 -11.60 -3.97 15.63
N ALA A 207 -11.98 -2.70 15.44
CA ALA A 207 -11.49 -1.88 14.34
C ALA A 207 -9.95 -1.80 14.32
N THR A 208 -9.34 -1.39 15.43
CA THR A 208 -7.87 -1.27 15.52
C THR A 208 -7.16 -2.62 15.39
N LYS A 209 -7.76 -3.70 15.90
CA LYS A 209 -7.22 -5.06 15.77
C LYS A 209 -7.23 -5.51 14.31
N GLU A 210 -8.37 -5.45 13.63
CA GLU A 210 -8.52 -6.00 12.29
C GLU A 210 -7.81 -5.15 11.24
N LEU A 211 -7.82 -3.82 11.36
CA LEU A 211 -7.03 -2.93 10.49
C LEU A 211 -5.53 -3.28 10.54
N LYS A 212 -5.01 -3.59 11.74
CA LYS A 212 -3.64 -4.03 11.94
C LYS A 212 -3.38 -5.43 11.40
N GLU A 213 -4.28 -6.38 11.65
CA GLU A 213 -4.11 -7.78 11.21
C GLU A 213 -4.20 -7.93 9.68
N LEU A 214 -5.02 -7.12 9.03
CA LEU A 214 -5.22 -7.13 7.57
C LEU A 214 -4.36 -6.09 6.85
N HIS A 215 -3.43 -5.45 7.55
CA HIS A 215 -2.46 -4.51 6.97
C HIS A 215 -3.09 -3.41 6.10
N PHE A 216 -4.13 -2.73 6.60
CA PHE A 216 -4.81 -1.67 5.85
C PHE A 216 -3.86 -0.52 5.50
N SER A 217 -3.77 -0.23 4.20
CA SER A 217 -3.01 0.90 3.65
C SER A 217 -3.80 2.21 3.71
N TYR A 218 -5.11 2.12 3.51
CA TYR A 218 -6.01 3.26 3.43
C TYR A 218 -7.45 2.87 3.79
N LEU A 219 -8.31 3.85 4.10
CA LEU A 219 -9.74 3.63 4.32
C LEU A 219 -10.55 4.85 3.84
N ASN A 220 -11.67 4.66 3.12
CA ASN A 220 -12.59 5.76 2.81
C ASN A 220 -13.23 6.30 4.10
N GLN A 221 -13.20 7.62 4.32
CA GLN A 221 -13.86 8.25 5.48
C GLN A 221 -15.24 8.85 5.16
N ASP A 222 -15.54 9.10 3.89
CA ASP A 222 -16.70 9.90 3.51
C ASP A 222 -17.97 9.03 3.39
N TYR A 223 -17.83 7.74 3.11
CA TYR A 223 -18.97 6.89 2.79
C TYR A 223 -19.92 6.66 3.98
N HIS A 224 -19.40 6.45 5.19
CA HIS A 224 -20.24 6.26 6.37
C HIS A 224 -19.70 7.00 7.61
N GLU A 225 -20.06 8.29 7.71
CA GLU A 225 -19.63 9.19 8.78
C GLU A 225 -19.99 8.72 10.19
N GLY A 226 -21.04 7.90 10.36
CA GLY A 226 -21.48 7.40 11.66
C GLY A 226 -20.44 6.49 12.35
N VAL A 227 -19.72 5.67 11.58
CA VAL A 227 -18.66 4.79 12.12
C VAL A 227 -17.45 5.65 12.50
N ILE A 228 -17.09 6.60 11.64
CA ILE A 228 -16.02 7.57 11.88
C ILE A 228 -16.30 8.38 13.15
N LYS A 229 -17.54 8.83 13.35
CA LYS A 229 -17.97 9.52 14.56
C LYS A 229 -17.78 8.62 15.79
N SER A 230 -18.19 7.35 15.73
CA SER A 230 -17.97 6.42 16.84
C SER A 230 -16.49 6.28 17.20
N TRP A 231 -15.59 6.18 16.22
CA TRP A 231 -14.15 6.10 16.49
C TRP A 231 -13.57 7.37 17.09
N LYS A 232 -14.12 8.54 16.74
CA LYS A 232 -13.74 9.82 17.36
C LYS A 232 -14.21 9.88 18.80
N ASP A 233 -15.45 9.48 19.06
CA ASP A 233 -16.05 9.46 20.41
C ASP A 233 -15.31 8.46 21.34
N ASP A 234 -14.99 7.28 20.82
CA ASP A 234 -14.24 6.23 21.53
C ASP A 234 -12.71 6.50 21.58
N GLY A 235 -12.22 7.55 20.90
CA GLY A 235 -10.84 8.01 20.96
C GLY A 235 -9.82 7.21 20.16
N CYS A 236 -10.23 6.27 19.30
CA CYS A 236 -9.30 5.50 18.46
C CYS A 236 -9.13 6.05 17.03
N PHE A 237 -9.91 7.04 16.60
CA PHE A 237 -9.78 7.62 15.25
C PHE A 237 -8.36 8.10 14.96
N ASP A 238 -7.74 8.86 15.88
CA ASP A 238 -6.37 9.34 15.71
C ASP A 238 -5.36 8.19 15.64
N VAL A 239 -5.60 7.10 16.37
CA VAL A 239 -4.76 5.90 16.31
C VAL A 239 -4.88 5.26 14.93
N ILE A 240 -6.11 5.02 14.46
CA ILE A 240 -6.38 4.44 13.14
C ILE A 240 -5.73 5.29 12.04
N HIS A 241 -6.04 6.58 11.99
CA HIS A 241 -5.54 7.49 10.96
C HIS A 241 -4.00 7.54 10.90
N ARG A 242 -3.32 7.50 12.05
CA ARG A 242 -1.85 7.54 12.11
C ARG A 242 -1.18 6.23 11.73
N HIS A 243 -1.89 5.11 11.86
CA HIS A 243 -1.32 3.78 11.64
C HIS A 243 -1.72 3.18 10.30
N LEU A 244 -2.74 3.68 9.60
CA LEU A 244 -3.02 3.28 8.21
C LEU A 244 -1.76 3.41 7.34
N GLY A 245 -1.52 2.41 6.50
CA GLY A 245 -0.30 2.36 5.68
C GLY A 245 0.95 2.12 6.51
N TYR A 246 2.07 2.63 6.01
CA TYR A 246 3.36 2.52 6.67
C TYR A 246 3.66 3.77 7.51
N ARG A 247 4.41 3.58 8.60
CA ARG A 247 4.95 4.67 9.42
C ARG A 247 6.33 4.27 9.92
N LEU A 248 7.38 4.82 9.32
CA LEU A 248 8.74 4.36 9.55
C LEU A 248 9.43 5.22 10.62
N VAL A 249 9.99 4.58 11.65
CA VAL A 249 10.72 5.21 12.75
C VAL A 249 12.16 4.72 12.72
N LEU A 250 13.12 5.64 12.59
CA LEU A 250 14.53 5.31 12.81
C LEU A 250 14.75 5.13 14.31
N LYS A 251 15.36 4.02 14.71
CA LYS A 251 15.81 3.79 16.08
C LYS A 251 17.27 4.13 16.23
N LYS A 252 18.07 3.75 15.24
CA LYS A 252 19.52 3.87 15.29
C LYS A 252 20.13 3.98 13.91
N ALA A 253 21.14 4.83 13.76
CA ALA A 253 22.01 4.89 12.60
C ALA A 253 23.45 4.62 13.05
N ILE A 254 24.20 3.83 12.29
CA ILE A 254 25.60 3.50 12.53
C ILE A 254 26.37 3.92 11.29
N LEU A 255 27.13 5.01 11.41
CA LEU A 255 27.60 5.83 10.29
C LEU A 255 29.10 6.15 10.40
N PRO A 256 29.81 6.39 9.29
CA PRO A 256 31.23 6.73 9.32
C PRO A 256 31.46 8.17 9.79
N ASN A 257 32.53 8.42 10.55
CA ASN A 257 32.93 9.78 10.95
C ASN A 257 33.79 10.48 9.90
N THR A 258 34.51 9.71 9.08
CA THR A 258 35.43 10.23 8.08
C THR A 258 35.42 9.33 6.85
N LEU A 259 35.51 9.94 5.68
CA LEU A 259 35.72 9.27 4.40
C LEU A 259 36.75 10.04 3.57
N GLU A 260 37.38 9.32 2.65
CA GLU A 260 38.14 9.92 1.56
C GLU A 260 37.25 10.10 0.34
N GLN A 261 37.57 11.08 -0.51
CA GLN A 261 36.94 11.26 -1.81
C GLN A 261 36.88 9.94 -2.59
N GLY A 262 35.70 9.57 -3.11
CA GLY A 262 35.51 8.29 -3.82
C GLY A 262 35.39 7.07 -2.89
N GLY A 263 35.51 7.26 -1.58
CA GLY A 263 35.54 6.18 -0.60
C GLY A 263 34.20 5.45 -0.42
N LYS A 264 34.29 4.30 0.24
CA LYS A 264 33.13 3.44 0.53
C LYS A 264 32.40 3.90 1.80
N PHE A 265 31.19 4.42 1.64
CA PHE A 265 30.26 4.75 2.72
C PHE A 265 29.53 3.48 3.18
N CYS A 266 30.05 2.83 4.22
CA CYS A 266 29.36 1.72 4.88
C CYS A 266 28.48 2.23 6.02
N PHE A 267 27.28 1.67 6.15
CA PHE A 267 26.36 2.09 7.21
C PHE A 267 25.38 1.00 7.58
N ARG A 268 24.85 1.10 8.80
CA ARG A 268 23.71 0.31 9.25
C ARG A 268 22.61 1.22 9.79
N LEU A 269 21.37 1.01 9.36
CA LEU A 269 20.18 1.62 9.94
C LEU A 269 19.33 0.55 10.61
N GLU A 270 18.84 0.84 11.80
CA GLU A 270 17.83 0.06 12.50
C GLU A 270 16.55 0.91 12.56
N LEU A 271 15.50 0.43 11.93
CA LEU A 271 14.20 1.10 11.85
C LEU A 271 13.09 0.18 12.39
N GLU A 272 11.92 0.75 12.59
CA GLU A 272 10.68 0.05 12.89
C GLU A 272 9.56 0.61 12.01
N ASN A 273 8.72 -0.25 11.44
CA ASN A 273 7.45 0.18 10.87
C ASN A 273 6.37 0.07 11.96
N VAL A 274 5.92 1.22 12.44
CA VAL A 274 4.85 1.35 13.45
C VAL A 274 3.48 1.57 12.81
N GLY A 275 3.36 1.50 11.49
CA GLY A 275 2.08 1.48 10.78
C GLY A 275 1.40 0.11 10.80
N TYR A 276 0.35 -0.04 10.00
CA TYR A 276 -0.39 -1.28 9.78
C TYR A 276 0.10 -2.04 8.55
N ALA A 277 0.65 -1.36 7.54
CA ALA A 277 1.07 -1.96 6.28
C ALA A 277 2.53 -1.65 5.94
N ALA A 278 3.13 -2.48 5.08
CA ALA A 278 4.40 -2.14 4.44
C ALA A 278 4.17 -1.17 3.25
N PRO A 279 5.20 -0.41 2.82
CA PRO A 279 5.15 0.27 1.52
C PRO A 279 4.93 -0.74 0.39
N TYR A 280 3.99 -0.50 -0.53
CA TYR A 280 3.76 -1.39 -1.69
C TYR A 280 4.24 -0.78 -3.02
N LYS A 281 4.34 0.55 -3.10
CA LYS A 281 5.04 1.26 -4.19
C LYS A 281 6.56 1.11 -4.04
N GLN A 282 7.26 0.95 -5.15
CA GLN A 282 8.72 0.82 -5.13
C GLN A 282 9.36 2.15 -4.73
N LYS A 283 10.20 2.11 -3.70
CA LYS A 283 10.95 3.26 -3.20
C LYS A 283 12.44 3.05 -3.39
N THR A 284 13.19 4.13 -3.48
CA THR A 284 14.67 4.13 -3.49
C THR A 284 15.20 4.77 -2.21
N LEU A 285 16.27 4.21 -1.65
CA LEU A 285 16.88 4.68 -0.41
C LEU A 285 18.22 5.34 -0.73
N ASN A 286 18.35 6.64 -0.57
CA ASN A 286 19.58 7.35 -0.91
C ASN A 286 20.21 7.98 0.33
N ILE A 287 21.50 7.71 0.55
CA ILE A 287 22.31 8.52 1.45
C ILE A 287 22.64 9.82 0.73
N MET A 288 22.33 10.94 1.37
CA MET A 288 22.59 12.28 0.88
C MET A 288 23.61 12.96 1.80
N LEU A 289 24.59 13.63 1.20
CA LEU A 289 25.62 14.38 1.90
C LEU A 289 25.42 15.85 1.60
N ARG A 290 25.13 16.64 2.64
CA ARG A 290 24.98 18.11 2.52
C ARG A 290 26.20 18.81 3.07
N HIS A 291 26.95 19.50 2.22
CA HIS A 291 28.14 20.23 2.64
C HIS A 291 27.73 21.39 3.57
N LYS A 292 28.32 21.48 4.76
CA LYS A 292 27.88 22.46 5.77
C LYS A 292 28.17 23.91 5.38
N THR A 293 29.21 24.14 4.57
CA THR A 293 29.63 25.49 4.18
C THR A 293 28.91 25.99 2.91
N SER A 294 28.89 25.18 1.84
CA SER A 294 28.25 25.60 0.57
C SER A 294 26.76 25.25 0.49
N GLY A 295 26.29 24.29 1.29
CA GLY A 295 24.94 23.75 1.21
C GLY A 295 24.74 22.72 0.09
N ASP A 296 25.78 22.40 -0.69
CA ASP A 296 25.70 21.46 -1.81
C ASP A 296 25.25 20.08 -1.35
N LEU A 297 24.32 19.47 -2.08
CA LEU A 297 23.74 18.18 -1.77
C LEU A 297 24.14 17.14 -2.84
N ARG A 298 24.75 16.04 -2.42
CA ARG A 298 25.19 14.96 -3.32
C ARG A 298 24.70 13.60 -2.81
N SER A 299 24.27 12.73 -3.71
CA SER A 299 23.84 11.36 -3.37
C SER A 299 25.04 10.41 -3.41
N ALA A 300 25.06 9.43 -2.49
CA ALA A 300 25.94 8.25 -2.57
C ALA A 300 25.22 7.04 -3.22
N GLY A 301 23.88 7.07 -3.34
CA GLY A 301 23.07 6.12 -4.11
C GLY A 301 22.88 4.72 -3.52
N LEU A 302 21.64 4.28 -3.34
CA LEU A 302 21.26 2.86 -3.21
C LEU A 302 19.86 2.62 -3.82
N ASP A 303 19.66 1.44 -4.38
CA ASP A 303 18.33 0.93 -4.73
C ASP A 303 17.99 -0.19 -3.75
N TYR A 304 17.25 0.16 -2.68
CA TYR A 304 16.83 -0.78 -1.64
C TYR A 304 15.32 -0.87 -1.68
N ASP A 305 14.79 -2.08 -1.79
CA ASP A 305 13.35 -2.30 -1.83
C ASP A 305 12.73 -2.31 -0.42
N LEU A 306 11.74 -1.44 -0.23
CA LEU A 306 11.06 -1.24 1.05
C LEU A 306 9.80 -2.12 1.20
N LYS A 307 9.41 -2.89 0.18
CA LYS A 307 8.17 -3.72 0.24
C LYS A 307 8.18 -4.81 1.31
N THR A 308 9.34 -5.12 1.86
CA THR A 308 9.51 -6.10 2.93
C THR A 308 9.54 -5.49 4.34
N TRP A 309 9.33 -4.17 4.46
CA TRP A 309 9.36 -3.45 5.74
C TRP A 309 8.04 -3.60 6.49
N LEU A 310 7.76 -4.85 6.89
CA LEU A 310 6.54 -5.25 7.58
C LEU A 310 6.43 -4.61 8.98
N PRO A 311 5.20 -4.32 9.44
CA PRO A 311 4.98 -3.76 10.77
C PRO A 311 5.40 -4.73 11.88
N GLY A 312 5.79 -4.18 13.03
CA GLY A 312 6.09 -4.95 14.25
C GLY A 312 7.41 -5.71 14.25
N ASN A 313 8.24 -5.56 13.21
CA ASN A 313 9.60 -6.10 13.15
C ASN A 313 10.64 -4.98 13.14
N THR A 314 11.81 -5.25 13.71
CA THR A 314 12.99 -4.42 13.47
C THR A 314 13.45 -4.61 12.03
N ILE A 315 13.60 -3.50 11.33
CA ILE A 315 14.11 -3.43 9.97
C ILE A 315 15.59 -3.05 10.05
N THR A 316 16.46 -3.87 9.48
CA THR A 316 17.90 -3.59 9.42
C THR A 316 18.35 -3.40 7.99
N VAL A 317 18.83 -2.20 7.67
CA VAL A 317 19.53 -1.93 6.41
C VAL A 317 21.02 -1.93 6.75
N ASP A 318 21.77 -2.91 6.28
CA ASP A 318 23.21 -3.02 6.51
C ASP A 318 23.92 -3.20 5.17
N THR A 319 24.46 -2.10 4.64
CA THR A 319 24.99 -2.06 3.28
C THR A 319 26.00 -0.92 3.12
N SER A 320 26.46 -0.72 1.89
CA SER A 320 27.42 0.31 1.55
C SER A 320 27.17 0.90 0.18
N ALA A 321 27.56 2.16 0.00
CA ALA A 321 27.62 2.84 -1.28
C ALA A 321 28.98 3.52 -1.47
N TYR A 322 29.28 4.00 -2.68
CA TYR A 322 30.47 4.83 -2.91
C TYR A 322 30.06 6.29 -2.99
N ILE A 323 30.82 7.17 -2.34
CA ILE A 323 30.63 8.61 -2.49
C ILE A 323 31.32 9.10 -3.76
N PRO A 324 30.88 10.20 -4.39
CA PRO A 324 31.54 10.75 -5.56
C PRO A 324 33.02 11.08 -5.29
N SER A 325 33.90 10.80 -6.26
CA SER A 325 35.33 11.14 -6.18
C SER A 325 35.60 12.64 -6.31
N ASP A 326 34.64 13.38 -6.88
CA ASP A 326 34.69 14.83 -7.03
C ASP A 326 34.09 15.60 -5.84
N LEU A 327 33.68 14.90 -4.78
CA LEU A 327 33.06 15.52 -3.61
C LEU A 327 34.07 16.45 -2.91
N PRO A 328 33.79 17.75 -2.72
CA PRO A 328 34.73 18.66 -2.05
C PRO A 328 35.12 18.17 -0.66
N THR A 329 36.34 18.47 -0.21
CA THR A 329 36.74 18.21 1.17
C THR A 329 36.00 19.14 2.12
N GLY A 330 35.76 18.68 3.35
CA GLY A 330 35.02 19.45 4.34
C GLY A 330 34.09 18.60 5.19
N THR A 331 33.19 19.25 5.91
CA THR A 331 32.22 18.60 6.79
C THR A 331 30.84 18.59 6.13
N TYR A 332 30.17 17.45 6.22
CA TYR A 332 28.88 17.18 5.63
C TYR A 332 27.89 16.70 6.69
N GLU A 333 26.65 17.16 6.62
CA GLU A 333 25.55 16.46 7.29
C GLU A 333 25.18 15.21 6.49
N VAL A 334 24.91 14.11 7.18
CA VAL A 334 24.40 12.88 6.58
C VAL A 334 22.87 12.87 6.67
N LEU A 335 22.21 12.73 5.53
CA LEU A 335 20.76 12.62 5.41
C LEU A 335 20.36 11.36 4.65
N LEU A 336 19.09 11.01 4.76
CA LEU A 336 18.44 9.91 4.08
C LEU A 336 17.27 10.45 3.24
N ALA A 337 17.26 10.13 1.95
CA ALA A 337 16.13 10.37 1.08
C ALA A 337 15.48 9.02 0.71
N ILE A 338 14.24 8.80 1.17
CA ILE A 338 13.43 7.65 0.78
C ILE A 338 12.46 8.13 -0.28
N LYS A 339 12.78 7.92 -1.56
CA LYS A 339 12.06 8.52 -2.68
C LYS A 339 11.15 7.51 -3.35
N ASP A 340 10.05 7.98 -3.93
CA ASP A 340 9.36 7.20 -4.94
C ASP A 340 10.27 6.94 -6.15
N LYS A 341 10.25 5.73 -6.71
CA LYS A 341 11.09 5.39 -7.85
C LYS A 341 10.63 6.11 -9.13
N LEU A 342 9.32 6.21 -9.34
CA LEU A 342 8.75 6.85 -10.52
C LEU A 342 8.59 8.36 -10.31
N ALA A 343 8.13 8.79 -9.14
CA ALA A 343 7.98 10.21 -8.79
C ALA A 343 9.24 10.80 -8.10
N SER A 344 10.45 10.37 -8.48
CA SER A 344 11.70 10.70 -7.77
C SER A 344 12.08 12.20 -7.76
N ALA A 345 11.48 12.99 -8.66
CA ALA A 345 11.62 14.44 -8.73
C ALA A 345 10.71 15.20 -7.75
N HIS A 346 9.68 14.54 -7.22
CA HIS A 346 8.65 15.13 -6.37
C HIS A 346 8.93 14.82 -4.90
N SER A 347 9.55 15.78 -4.20
CA SER A 347 10.00 15.59 -2.81
C SER A 347 8.86 15.45 -1.79
N ASP A 348 7.65 15.82 -2.18
CA ASP A 348 6.37 15.62 -1.50
C ASP A 348 5.93 14.15 -1.44
N TYR A 349 6.46 13.29 -2.32
CA TYR A 349 6.23 11.82 -2.30
C TYR A 349 7.31 11.07 -1.52
N ASN A 350 8.32 11.77 -0.99
CA ASN A 350 9.37 11.14 -0.21
C ASN A 350 8.85 10.74 1.16
N ILE A 351 9.24 9.55 1.62
CA ILE A 351 8.89 9.08 2.96
C ILE A 351 9.72 9.85 3.99
N LEU A 352 9.01 10.56 4.87
CA LEU A 352 9.55 11.20 6.05
C LEU A 352 9.43 10.27 7.25
N LEU A 353 10.52 10.15 8.01
CA LEU A 353 10.59 9.33 9.21
C LEU A 353 9.81 9.98 10.37
N ALA A 354 9.13 9.16 11.15
CA ALA A 354 8.32 9.53 12.31
C ALA A 354 9.20 9.72 13.56
N ASN A 355 10.16 10.64 13.46
CA ASN A 355 11.15 10.94 14.49
C ASN A 355 11.11 12.41 14.91
N ASP A 356 11.60 12.66 16.13
CA ASP A 356 11.73 14.00 16.71
C ASP A 356 12.99 14.75 16.27
N ASN A 357 13.28 15.88 16.93
CA ASN A 357 14.56 16.60 16.83
C ASN A 357 14.94 17.08 15.43
N ASN A 358 13.93 17.38 14.61
CA ASN A 358 14.11 17.76 13.20
C ASN A 358 14.88 16.70 12.39
N VAL A 359 14.70 15.40 12.71
CA VAL A 359 15.09 14.32 11.78
C VAL A 359 14.36 14.53 10.45
N PRO A 360 13.02 14.59 10.38
CA PRO A 360 12.34 14.91 9.11
C PRO A 360 12.47 16.41 8.76
N GLU A 361 13.18 16.71 7.68
CA GLU A 361 13.21 18.03 7.03
C GLU A 361 12.05 18.15 6.04
N ARG A 362 10.84 18.32 6.59
CA ARG A 362 9.57 18.16 5.85
C ARG A 362 9.50 18.92 4.53
N LYS A 363 9.93 20.19 4.50
CA LYS A 363 9.90 21.03 3.28
C LYS A 363 10.83 20.55 2.16
N LYS A 364 11.79 19.68 2.47
CA LYS A 364 12.79 19.18 1.51
C LYS A 364 12.58 17.70 1.17
N GLY A 365 11.68 16.99 1.86
CA GLY A 365 11.52 15.55 1.68
C GLY A 365 12.77 14.76 2.06
N LEU A 366 13.52 15.19 3.09
CA LEU A 366 14.77 14.57 3.54
C LEU A 366 14.70 14.23 5.02
N ASN A 367 15.49 13.24 5.46
CA ASN A 367 15.62 12.86 6.85
C ASN A 367 17.06 13.03 7.32
N ASN A 368 17.33 14.03 8.16
CA ASN A 368 18.65 14.32 8.71
C ASN A 368 18.99 13.32 9.83
N LEU A 369 20.05 12.53 9.63
CA LEU A 369 20.46 11.47 10.55
C LEU A 369 21.23 12.00 11.78
N LYS A 370 21.38 13.33 11.91
CA LYS A 370 22.05 14.01 13.03
C LYS A 370 23.50 13.58 13.21
N HIS A 371 24.17 13.32 12.08
CA HIS A 371 25.55 12.90 12.03
C HIS A 371 26.35 13.77 11.08
N ASP A 372 27.53 14.19 11.51
CA ASP A 372 28.49 14.91 10.68
C ASP A 372 29.56 13.94 10.16
N LEU A 373 29.81 13.97 8.86
CA LEU A 373 30.86 13.24 8.17
C LEU A 373 31.95 14.22 7.71
N THR A 374 33.22 13.89 7.94
CA THR A 374 34.34 14.66 7.34
C THR A 374 34.87 13.96 6.09
N VAL A 375 34.90 14.66 4.96
CA VAL A 375 35.48 14.19 3.70
C VAL A 375 36.88 14.77 3.54
N ARG A 376 37.86 13.91 3.26
CA ARG A 376 39.28 14.25 3.06
C ARG A 376 39.73 13.91 1.64
N VAL A 377 40.89 14.45 1.26
CA VAL A 377 41.55 14.10 0.00
C VAL A 377 41.83 12.59 -0.02
N ALA A 378 41.63 11.95 -1.16
CA ALA A 378 41.98 10.54 -1.35
C ALA A 378 43.48 10.30 -1.12
N GLY A 379 43.81 9.28 -0.34
CA GLY A 379 45.18 8.80 -0.16
C GLY A 379 45.72 8.13 -1.43
N THR A 380 47.02 7.86 -1.47
CA THR A 380 47.68 7.17 -2.60
C THR A 380 47.32 5.69 -2.71
N ALA A 381 46.68 5.11 -1.69
CA ALA A 381 46.11 3.78 -1.69
C ALA A 381 44.58 3.90 -1.60
N GLY A 382 43.86 3.46 -2.62
CA GLY A 382 42.41 3.42 -2.59
C GLY A 382 41.93 2.36 -1.60
N ASP A 383 41.70 2.77 -0.35
CA ASP A 383 41.12 1.89 0.65
C ASP A 383 39.62 1.71 0.37
N SER A 384 39.25 0.49 0.00
CA SER A 384 37.87 0.08 -0.29
C SER A 384 37.19 -0.59 0.91
N SER A 385 37.85 -0.59 2.08
CA SER A 385 37.32 -1.16 3.31
C SER A 385 36.31 -0.23 3.99
N CYS A 386 35.46 -0.81 4.85
CA CYS A 386 34.53 -0.02 5.65
C CYS A 386 35.30 0.70 6.77
N PRO A 387 35.11 2.02 6.92
CA PRO A 387 35.74 2.78 8.00
C PRO A 387 35.12 2.43 9.37
N VAL A 388 35.71 2.97 10.44
CA VAL A 388 35.13 2.91 11.79
C VAL A 388 33.78 3.64 11.80
N LEU A 389 32.74 2.93 12.28
CA LEU A 389 31.38 3.44 12.37
C LEU A 389 31.04 3.88 13.79
N THR A 390 30.22 4.90 13.91
CA THR A 390 29.70 5.45 15.17
C THR A 390 28.19 5.39 15.19
N ALA A 391 27.64 5.00 16.33
CA ALA A 391 26.20 4.94 16.54
C ALA A 391 25.62 6.31 16.89
N VAL A 392 24.46 6.60 16.31
CA VAL A 392 23.59 7.73 16.62
C VAL A 392 22.20 7.17 16.89
N ASP A 393 21.72 7.33 18.11
CA ASP A 393 20.37 6.92 18.48
C ASP A 393 19.37 8.01 18.05
N ALA A 394 18.23 7.58 17.53
CA ALA A 394 17.15 8.46 17.09
C ALA A 394 15.93 8.26 17.99
N GLN A 395 15.35 9.38 18.43
CA GLN A 395 14.15 9.35 19.26
C GLN A 395 12.90 9.34 18.37
N PRO A 396 11.92 8.45 18.65
CA PRO A 396 10.60 8.53 18.05
C PRO A 396 9.93 9.89 18.32
N GLU A 397 8.97 10.27 17.49
CA GLU A 397 8.25 11.55 17.64
C GLU A 397 7.50 11.64 18.99
N SER A 398 7.90 12.56 19.91
CA SER A 398 7.39 12.67 21.29
C SER A 398 5.99 13.26 21.42
N LYS A 399 5.53 14.01 20.41
CA LYS A 399 4.18 14.60 20.37
C LYS A 399 3.06 13.55 20.36
N TYR A 400 3.41 12.27 20.33
CA TYR A 400 2.50 11.17 20.05
C TYR A 400 2.27 10.20 21.22
N ASP A 401 2.84 10.48 22.41
CA ASP A 401 2.31 9.99 23.71
C ASP A 401 1.11 10.82 24.22
N ARG A 402 0.74 11.89 23.50
CA ARG A 402 -0.45 12.70 23.78
C ARG A 402 -1.33 12.80 22.55
N ILE A 403 -2.51 12.18 22.63
CA ILE A 403 -3.65 12.41 21.73
C ILE A 403 -3.86 13.92 21.66
N SER A 404 -3.65 14.54 20.50
CA SER A 404 -3.96 15.94 20.29
C SER A 404 -4.77 16.08 19.02
N LYS A 405 -5.99 16.60 19.24
CA LYS A 405 -7.07 16.88 18.29
C LYS A 405 -6.51 17.47 17.00
N ALA A 406 -6.71 16.76 15.89
CA ALA A 406 -6.46 17.31 14.56
C ALA A 406 -7.47 18.41 14.23
N GLY A 407 -6.96 19.56 13.78
CA GLY A 407 -7.75 20.64 13.19
C GLY A 407 -8.16 20.28 11.77
N GLU A 408 -9.39 20.67 11.43
CA GLU A 408 -10.01 20.53 10.12
C GLU A 408 -9.17 21.19 9.03
N THR A 409 -8.92 20.46 7.93
CA THR A 409 -8.50 21.05 6.66
C THR A 409 -9.67 21.06 5.69
N THR A 410 -9.92 22.24 5.13
CA THR A 410 -11.03 22.59 4.24
C THR A 410 -11.00 21.83 2.92
N THR A 411 -12.16 21.33 2.51
CA THR A 411 -12.50 20.70 1.23
C THR A 411 -12.43 21.69 0.06
N PRO A 412 -11.86 21.33 -1.11
CA PRO A 412 -12.17 21.99 -2.36
C PRO A 412 -13.54 21.51 -2.86
N GLN A 413 -14.46 22.45 -3.12
CA GLN A 413 -15.70 22.15 -3.84
C GLN A 413 -15.44 22.06 -5.34
N GLY A 414 -15.89 20.96 -5.96
CA GLY A 414 -16.05 20.84 -7.41
C GLY A 414 -15.21 19.73 -8.04
N GLY A 415 -15.81 18.53 -8.15
CA GLY A 415 -15.22 17.32 -8.72
C GLY A 415 -15.48 16.16 -7.77
N GLY A 416 -15.91 14.99 -8.28
CA GLY A 416 -16.13 13.80 -7.45
C GLY A 416 -14.83 13.34 -6.81
N SER A 417 -14.48 13.88 -5.65
CA SER A 417 -13.33 13.48 -4.85
C SER A 417 -13.83 12.59 -3.72
N ILE A 418 -13.29 11.37 -3.65
CA ILE A 418 -13.43 10.52 -2.47
C ILE A 418 -12.27 10.85 -1.55
N THR A 419 -12.56 11.29 -0.33
CA THR A 419 -11.51 11.55 0.66
C THR A 419 -11.15 10.26 1.35
N VAL A 420 -9.89 9.88 1.22
CA VAL A 420 -9.36 8.65 1.81
C VAL A 420 -8.51 9.00 3.03
N LEU A 421 -8.68 8.27 4.14
CA LEU A 421 -7.77 8.30 5.27
C LEU A 421 -6.46 7.63 4.87
N VAL A 422 -5.40 8.41 4.89
CA VAL A 422 -4.02 7.98 4.68
C VAL A 422 -3.11 8.66 5.66
N ASN A 423 -2.00 8.02 6.02
CA ASN A 423 -0.98 8.67 6.80
C ASN A 423 -0.41 9.87 6.02
N TYR A 424 -0.13 10.98 6.71
CA TYR A 424 0.36 12.28 6.18
C TYR A 424 1.65 12.23 5.32
N SER A 425 2.18 11.04 5.04
CA SER A 425 3.35 10.79 4.20
C SER A 425 3.01 10.23 2.81
N ALA A 426 1.73 10.07 2.46
CA ALA A 426 1.29 9.57 1.16
C ALA A 426 0.19 10.46 0.59
N PHE A 427 0.46 11.13 -0.54
CA PHE A 427 -0.60 11.57 -1.44
C PHE A 427 -1.14 10.32 -2.13
N LEU A 428 -2.44 10.05 -1.98
CA LEU A 428 -3.09 8.86 -2.52
C LEU A 428 -4.13 9.30 -3.55
N LEU A 429 -3.86 9.03 -4.84
CA LEU A 429 -4.91 9.01 -5.84
C LEU A 429 -5.36 7.55 -5.99
N VAL A 430 -6.44 7.19 -5.30
CA VAL A 430 -7.16 5.95 -5.56
C VAL A 430 -8.02 6.20 -6.79
N VAL A 431 -7.67 5.57 -7.91
CA VAL A 431 -8.55 5.60 -9.08
C VAL A 431 -9.62 4.54 -8.87
N LEU A 432 -10.76 4.99 -8.35
CA LEU A 432 -11.99 4.24 -8.48
C LEU A 432 -12.41 4.30 -9.94
N VAL A 433 -12.14 3.23 -10.67
CA VAL A 433 -12.81 2.97 -11.95
C VAL A 433 -14.21 2.47 -11.66
N SER A 434 -14.97 3.20 -10.84
CA SER A 434 -16.41 3.23 -11.03
C SER A 434 -16.56 4.13 -12.25
N LEU A 435 -17.08 3.60 -13.35
CA LEU A 435 -17.39 4.43 -14.52
C LEU A 435 -18.45 5.45 -14.09
N LEU A 436 -17.98 6.57 -13.53
CA LEU A 436 -18.71 7.80 -13.37
C LEU A 436 -19.22 8.13 -14.76
N THR A 437 -20.52 7.93 -14.95
CA THR A 437 -21.27 8.42 -16.08
C THR A 437 -21.02 9.91 -16.16
N ALA A 438 -20.15 10.31 -17.07
CA ALA A 438 -20.07 11.70 -17.50
C ALA A 438 -21.40 12.05 -18.17
N ILE A 439 -22.05 13.06 -17.58
CA ILE A 439 -23.25 13.83 -17.98
C ILE A 439 -24.57 13.32 -17.42
#